data_AF-A0A1Q5QYC2-F1
#
_entry.id   AF-A0A1Q5QYC2-F1
#
_cell.length_a   1.000
_cell.length_b   1.000
_cell.length_c   1.000
_cell.angle_alpha   90.00
_cell.angle_beta   90.00
_cell.angle_gamma   90.00
#
_symmetry.space_group_name_H-M   'P 1'
#
loop_
_entity.id
_entity.type
_entity.pdbx_description
1 polymer ?
#
loop_
_entity_poly.entity_id
_entity_poly.type
_entity_poly.pdbx_seq_one_letter_code
_entity_poly.pdbx_strand_id
1 'polypeptide(L)'
;LYAGTFDQVSTKYVFSPISLLASHIVNGMADMAVQRPSGIASAARLWMPRADGTMTLGIMLRNQDVTAFVRWHTEGLVRAVCVDGRNVPHLLVERTVDGKQELHFERAEDGLIFDAVVEQTFAPARSVITGLDVHEGATVWALADGYVEGPFTVHAGQITLSFAAASVQVGRWTALYVKTLPLPSEVAERTVLRRPKRVHTVRLDLMGTTSVAVGANDQRPREVALARVGDPIDAPQAPVNETIAITGLTGFSDTGQVVITQTKPGAIAWRGITIEART
;
A
#
# COMPACT_ATOMS: atom_id res chain seq x y z
N LEU A 1 2.58 10.50 -20.02
CA LEU A 1 3.69 11.13 -19.25
C LEU A 1 5.02 10.98 -20.00
N TYR A 2 5.74 12.08 -20.19
CA TYR A 2 7.02 12.14 -20.89
C TYR A 2 8.11 12.65 -19.94
N ALA A 3 9.33 12.14 -20.07
CA ALA A 3 10.51 12.75 -19.49
C ALA A 3 11.18 13.62 -20.55
N GLY A 4 11.39 14.90 -20.22
CA GLY A 4 12.18 15.83 -21.04
C GLY A 4 13.62 15.89 -20.52
N THR A 5 14.58 15.69 -21.43
CA THR A 5 16.01 15.87 -21.16
C THR A 5 16.54 16.93 -22.12
N PHE A 6 17.30 17.88 -21.59
CA PHE A 6 17.98 18.86 -22.43
C PHE A 6 19.24 18.24 -23.02
N ASP A 7 19.33 18.17 -24.35
CA ASP A 7 20.53 17.77 -25.06
C ASP A 7 21.35 19.01 -25.40
N GLN A 8 22.53 19.11 -24.79
CA GLN A 8 23.44 20.24 -24.96
C GLN A 8 24.02 20.31 -26.38
N VAL A 9 24.21 19.18 -27.06
CA VAL A 9 24.83 19.15 -28.40
C VAL A 9 23.86 19.69 -29.44
N SER A 10 22.61 19.20 -29.43
CA SER A 10 21.58 19.71 -30.34
C SER A 10 20.89 20.98 -29.85
N THR A 11 21.19 21.45 -28.62
CA THR A 11 20.56 22.59 -27.95
C THR A 11 19.03 22.50 -27.96
N LYS A 12 18.49 21.30 -27.73
CA LYS A 12 17.06 21.00 -27.81
C LYS A 12 16.63 20.10 -26.66
N TYR A 13 15.35 20.16 -26.33
CA TYR A 13 14.74 19.19 -25.43
C TYR A 13 14.31 17.95 -26.21
N VAL A 14 14.76 16.79 -25.74
CA VAL A 14 14.33 15.48 -26.22
C VAL A 14 13.33 14.91 -25.23
N PHE A 15 12.18 14.47 -25.72
CA PHE A 15 11.11 13.90 -24.92
C PHE A 15 10.96 12.40 -25.19
N SER A 16 10.99 11.61 -24.13
CA SER A 16 10.79 10.17 -24.20
C SER A 16 9.59 9.73 -23.35
N PRO A 17 8.70 8.87 -23.85
CA PRO A 17 7.55 8.40 -23.09
C PRO A 17 8.01 7.44 -21.99
N ILE A 18 7.82 7.81 -20.72
CA ILE A 18 8.20 6.96 -19.56
C ILE A 18 7.05 6.11 -19.04
N SER A 19 5.83 6.39 -19.49
CA SER A 19 4.60 5.72 -19.04
C SER A 19 4.07 4.70 -20.06
N LEU A 20 4.86 4.35 -21.08
CA LEU A 20 4.39 3.52 -22.20
C LEU A 20 3.85 2.16 -21.73
N LEU A 21 4.53 1.51 -20.77
CA LEU A 21 4.12 0.23 -20.19
C LEU A 21 3.03 0.36 -19.11
N ALA A 22 2.74 1.59 -18.67
CA ALA A 22 1.83 1.89 -17.58
C ALA A 22 0.65 2.77 -18.02
N SER A 23 0.30 2.78 -19.30
CA SER A 23 -0.77 3.62 -19.87
C SER A 23 -2.14 3.41 -19.21
N HIS A 24 -2.40 2.21 -18.69
CA HIS A 24 -3.63 1.88 -17.95
C HIS A 24 -3.68 2.46 -16.53
N ILE A 25 -2.53 2.87 -15.98
CA ILE A 25 -2.40 3.51 -14.66
C ILE A 25 -2.27 5.03 -14.85
N VAL A 26 -1.39 5.45 -15.75
CA VAL A 26 -1.09 6.85 -16.05
C VAL A 26 -2.04 7.36 -17.15
N ASN A 27 -3.32 7.46 -16.82
CA ASN A 27 -4.36 8.00 -17.69
C ASN A 27 -5.30 8.99 -16.96
N GLY A 28 -5.64 10.12 -17.59
CA GLY A 28 -6.58 11.10 -17.05
C GLY A 28 -6.08 11.82 -15.79
N MET A 29 -4.79 12.21 -15.77
CA MET A 29 -4.22 12.97 -14.65
C MET A 29 -4.87 14.37 -14.58
N ALA A 30 -5.32 14.76 -13.40
CA ALA A 30 -5.91 16.07 -13.13
C ALA A 30 -4.89 17.06 -12.54
N ASP A 31 -3.92 16.54 -11.79
CA ASP A 31 -2.91 17.33 -11.10
C ASP A 31 -1.59 16.55 -11.01
N MET A 32 -0.49 17.23 -10.68
CA MET A 32 0.81 16.62 -10.51
C MET A 32 1.76 17.42 -9.62
N ALA A 33 2.43 16.75 -8.68
CA ALA A 33 3.50 17.33 -7.87
C ALA A 33 4.72 16.41 -7.77
N VAL A 34 5.91 17.01 -7.72
CA VAL A 34 7.18 16.28 -7.58
C VAL A 34 7.68 16.41 -6.15
N GLN A 35 7.86 15.27 -5.49
CA GLN A 35 8.60 15.17 -4.25
C GLN A 35 10.04 14.73 -4.54
N ARG A 36 11.00 15.53 -4.09
CA ARG A 36 12.43 15.26 -4.25
C ARG A 36 12.85 14.10 -3.33
N PRO A 37 13.91 13.37 -3.69
CA PRO A 37 14.56 12.43 -2.76
C PRO A 37 15.00 13.16 -1.49
N SER A 38 14.66 12.61 -0.32
CA SER A 38 15.07 13.13 1.00
C SER A 38 16.32 12.45 1.57
N GLY A 39 16.85 11.43 0.88
CA GLY A 39 18.03 10.67 1.31
C GLY A 39 18.58 9.77 0.21
N ILE A 40 19.73 9.13 0.48
CA ILE A 40 20.52 8.36 -0.50
C ILE A 40 19.76 7.15 -1.07
N ALA A 41 18.88 6.55 -0.27
CA ALA A 41 18.04 5.41 -0.66
C ALA A 41 16.60 5.81 -1.04
N SER A 42 16.29 7.11 -1.11
CA SER A 42 14.94 7.60 -1.42
C SER A 42 14.79 7.86 -2.91
N ALA A 43 13.68 7.41 -3.48
CA ALA A 43 13.31 7.72 -4.86
C ALA A 43 12.62 9.07 -4.94
N ALA A 44 12.72 9.75 -6.08
CA ALA A 44 11.81 10.87 -6.35
C ALA A 44 10.39 10.29 -6.53
N ARG A 45 9.40 10.91 -5.89
CA ARG A 45 7.99 10.50 -6.01
C ARG A 45 7.24 11.54 -6.85
N LEU A 46 6.56 11.06 -7.88
CA LEU A 46 5.66 11.86 -8.71
C LEU A 46 4.23 11.56 -8.29
N TRP A 47 3.59 12.54 -7.68
CA TRP A 47 2.23 12.45 -7.18
C TRP A 47 1.28 12.92 -8.27
N MET A 48 0.35 12.08 -8.70
CA MET A 48 -0.54 12.40 -9.81
C MET A 48 -1.99 11.95 -9.52
N PRO A 49 -2.81 12.81 -8.89
CA PRO A 49 -4.24 12.60 -8.80
C PRO A 49 -4.87 12.47 -10.19
N ARG A 50 -5.74 11.49 -10.37
CA ARG A 50 -6.59 11.34 -11.55
C ARG A 50 -7.87 12.15 -11.41
N ALA A 51 -8.49 12.51 -12.53
CA ALA A 51 -9.79 13.18 -12.54
C ALA A 51 -10.90 12.36 -11.86
N ASP A 52 -10.77 11.02 -11.85
CA ASP A 52 -11.69 10.11 -11.15
C ASP A 52 -11.42 9.97 -9.64
N GLY A 53 -10.42 10.68 -9.10
CA GLY A 53 -10.06 10.65 -7.67
C GLY A 53 -9.04 9.58 -7.28
N THR A 54 -8.66 8.67 -8.18
CA THR A 54 -7.60 7.69 -7.91
C THR A 54 -6.23 8.37 -7.90
N MET A 55 -5.41 8.15 -6.87
CA MET A 55 -4.02 8.62 -6.87
C MET A 55 -3.12 7.68 -7.67
N THR A 56 -2.27 8.23 -8.52
CA THR A 56 -1.16 7.50 -9.13
C THR A 56 0.16 8.03 -8.61
N LEU A 57 1.01 7.15 -8.10
CA LEU A 57 2.38 7.49 -7.71
C LEU A 57 3.36 6.94 -8.76
N GLY A 58 4.25 7.81 -9.24
CA GLY A 58 5.44 7.43 -9.98
C GLY A 58 6.65 7.40 -9.05
N ILE A 59 7.42 6.33 -9.05
CA ILE A 59 8.63 6.17 -8.25
C ILE A 59 9.82 6.13 -9.20
N MET A 60 10.73 7.08 -9.04
CA MET A 60 11.82 7.32 -9.99
C MET A 60 13.19 7.28 -9.31
N LEU A 61 14.04 6.33 -9.71
CA LEU A 61 15.48 6.36 -9.42
C LEU A 61 16.25 6.45 -10.73
N ARG A 62 16.55 7.67 -11.16
CA ARG A 62 17.18 7.94 -12.47
C ARG A 62 18.56 7.30 -12.62
N ASN A 63 19.34 7.24 -11.53
CA ASN A 63 20.68 6.65 -11.53
C ASN A 63 20.69 5.12 -11.65
N GLN A 64 19.56 4.46 -11.40
CA GLN A 64 19.40 3.00 -11.47
C GLN A 64 18.42 2.59 -12.57
N ASP A 65 18.02 3.53 -13.44
CA ASP A 65 17.01 3.35 -14.49
C ASP A 65 15.70 2.70 -13.99
N VAL A 66 15.29 3.02 -12.75
CA VAL A 66 14.05 2.51 -12.16
C VAL A 66 12.94 3.52 -12.35
N THR A 67 11.90 3.09 -13.07
CA THR A 67 10.62 3.79 -13.23
C THR A 67 9.49 2.83 -12.89
N ALA A 68 8.81 3.09 -11.77
CA ALA A 68 7.65 2.30 -11.36
C ALA A 68 6.42 3.19 -11.19
N PHE A 69 5.24 2.65 -11.49
CA PHE A 69 3.97 3.31 -11.26
C PHE A 69 3.07 2.43 -10.41
N VAL A 70 2.41 3.02 -9.43
CA VAL A 70 1.46 2.34 -8.55
C VAL A 70 0.19 3.17 -8.43
N ARG A 71 -0.96 2.49 -8.40
CA ARG A 71 -2.23 3.11 -8.01
C ARG A 71 -2.31 3.09 -6.50
N TRP A 72 -2.50 4.26 -5.91
CA TRP A 72 -2.81 4.38 -4.50
C TRP A 72 -4.31 4.61 -4.36
N HIS A 73 -4.95 3.66 -3.68
CA HIS A 73 -6.35 3.70 -3.33
C HIS A 73 -6.49 4.11 -1.87
N THR A 74 -7.40 5.04 -1.61
CA THR A 74 -7.87 5.43 -0.28
C THR A 74 -9.39 5.48 -0.31
N GLU A 75 -10.05 5.39 0.85
CA GLU A 75 -11.49 5.61 0.95
C GLU A 75 -11.80 7.11 0.84
N GLY A 76 -11.92 7.59 -0.39
CA GLY A 76 -12.12 8.98 -0.75
C GLY A 76 -11.60 9.27 -2.16
N LEU A 77 -11.74 10.51 -2.61
CA LEU A 77 -11.31 10.95 -3.93
C LEU A 77 -10.22 12.01 -3.77
N VAL A 78 -9.01 11.72 -4.25
CA VAL A 78 -7.92 12.69 -4.19
C VAL A 78 -8.10 13.72 -5.31
N ARG A 79 -8.34 14.98 -4.94
CA ARG A 79 -8.69 16.07 -5.85
C ARG A 79 -7.49 16.91 -6.29
N ALA A 80 -6.52 17.10 -5.40
CA ALA A 80 -5.33 17.90 -5.68
C ALA A 80 -4.14 17.43 -4.85
N VAL A 81 -2.94 17.79 -5.28
CA VAL A 81 -1.70 17.54 -4.55
C VAL A 81 -0.76 18.75 -4.66
N CYS A 82 -0.06 19.05 -3.57
CA CYS A 82 1.10 19.93 -3.63
C CYS A 82 2.24 19.35 -2.80
N VAL A 83 3.46 19.79 -3.08
CA VAL A 83 4.63 19.49 -2.25
C VAL A 83 5.19 20.81 -1.76
N ASP A 84 5.28 20.97 -0.44
CA ASP A 84 5.68 22.24 0.16
C ASP A 84 7.19 22.49 0.11
N GLY A 85 7.63 23.64 0.62
CA GLY A 85 9.04 24.03 0.67
C GLY A 85 9.93 23.11 1.52
N ARG A 86 9.34 22.29 2.41
CA ARG A 86 10.02 21.27 3.22
C ARG A 86 9.98 19.89 2.58
N ASN A 87 9.54 19.81 1.31
CA ASN A 87 9.43 18.57 0.55
C ASN A 87 8.39 17.57 1.13
N VAL A 88 7.36 18.11 1.78
CA VAL A 88 6.25 17.33 2.34
C VAL A 88 5.05 17.39 1.38
N PRO A 89 4.49 16.24 0.96
CA PRO A 89 3.28 16.21 0.14
C PRO A 89 2.04 16.50 0.99
N HIS A 90 1.17 17.35 0.46
CA HIS A 90 -0.16 17.61 1.00
C HIS A 90 -1.20 17.25 -0.06
N LEU A 91 -2.27 16.62 0.38
CA LEU A 91 -3.37 16.12 -0.45
C LEU A 91 -4.65 16.85 -0.08
N LEU A 92 -5.45 17.17 -1.09
CA LEU A 92 -6.85 17.53 -0.89
C LEU A 92 -7.70 16.30 -1.21
N VAL A 93 -8.32 15.71 -0.20
CA VAL A 93 -9.11 14.47 -0.33
C VAL A 93 -10.56 14.75 -0.01
N GLU A 94 -11.45 14.43 -0.96
CA GLU A 94 -12.88 14.42 -0.72
C GLU A 94 -13.27 13.13 0.00
N ARG A 95 -13.85 13.23 1.19
CA ARG A 95 -14.26 12.11 2.01
C ARG A 95 -15.71 12.23 2.40
N THR A 96 -16.34 11.08 2.62
CA THR A 96 -17.68 11.02 3.20
C THR A 96 -17.60 10.98 4.73
N VAL A 97 -18.24 11.93 5.39
CA VAL A 97 -18.36 12.08 6.84
C VAL A 97 -19.84 12.32 7.17
N ASP A 98 -20.44 11.48 7.99
CA ASP A 98 -21.87 11.52 8.33
C ASP A 98 -22.79 11.64 7.08
N GLY A 99 -22.45 10.90 6.02
CA GLY A 99 -23.18 10.91 4.75
C GLY A 99 -22.99 12.15 3.86
N LYS A 100 -22.16 13.12 4.27
CA LYS A 100 -21.84 14.33 3.49
C LYS A 100 -20.43 14.25 2.91
N GLN A 101 -20.23 14.85 1.74
CA GLN A 101 -18.89 14.98 1.16
C GLN A 101 -18.20 16.23 1.71
N GLU A 102 -17.01 16.04 2.29
CA GLU A 102 -16.17 17.09 2.85
C GLU A 102 -14.77 17.03 2.22
N LEU A 103 -14.13 18.19 2.08
CA LEU A 103 -12.75 18.28 1.60
C LEU A 103 -11.80 18.34 2.79
N HIS A 104 -10.93 17.35 2.89
CA HIS A 104 -9.90 17.24 3.91
C HIS A 104 -8.54 17.62 3.32
N PHE A 105 -7.85 18.53 4.01
CA PHE A 105 -6.46 18.85 3.71
C PHE A 105 -5.55 17.94 4.56
N GLU A 106 -4.89 17.00 3.92
CA GLU A 106 -4.14 15.93 4.57
C GLU A 106 -2.65 16.03 4.27
N ARG A 107 -1.82 15.79 5.28
CA ARG A 107 -0.37 15.69 5.11
C ARG A 107 0.02 14.23 4.93
N ALA A 108 0.76 13.92 3.87
CA ALA A 108 1.34 12.59 3.72
C ALA A 108 2.57 12.45 4.62
N GLU A 109 2.57 11.43 5.47
CA GLU A 109 3.63 11.15 6.42
C GLU A 109 4.08 9.69 6.31
N ASP A 110 5.39 9.48 6.27
CA ASP A 110 5.96 8.14 6.18
C ASP A 110 5.81 7.43 7.55
N GLY A 111 5.48 6.13 7.53
CA GLY A 111 5.40 5.30 8.74
C GLY A 111 3.99 5.12 9.32
N LEU A 112 3.00 5.88 8.84
CA LEU A 112 1.60 5.65 9.17
C LEU A 112 1.03 4.45 8.39
N ILE A 113 0.21 3.65 9.05
CA ILE A 113 -0.48 2.49 8.45
C ILE A 113 -1.90 2.80 7.98
N PHE A 114 -2.44 3.95 8.37
CA PHE A 114 -3.80 4.39 8.08
C PHE A 114 -3.80 5.68 7.27
N ASP A 115 -4.92 5.94 6.61
CA ASP A 115 -5.24 7.20 5.95
C ASP A 115 -6.08 8.10 6.87
N ALA A 116 -5.98 9.42 6.70
CA ALA A 116 -6.66 10.44 7.51
C ALA A 116 -6.48 10.20 9.03
N VAL A 117 -5.25 10.01 9.48
CA VAL A 117 -4.96 9.59 10.86
C VAL A 117 -5.26 10.69 11.87
N VAL A 118 -5.94 10.31 12.95
CA VAL A 118 -6.05 11.08 14.19
C VAL A 118 -5.22 10.38 15.26
N GLU A 119 -4.14 11.03 15.69
CA GLU A 119 -3.26 10.53 16.76
C GLU A 119 -3.61 11.20 18.08
N GLN A 120 -3.76 10.42 19.14
CA GLN A 120 -4.06 10.90 20.48
C GLN A 120 -3.22 10.17 21.52
N THR A 121 -2.79 10.89 22.54
CA THR A 121 -2.10 10.33 23.71
C THR A 121 -2.89 10.64 24.98
N PHE A 122 -2.95 9.68 25.90
CA PHE A 122 -3.75 9.73 27.11
C PHE A 122 -2.92 9.38 28.34
N ALA A 123 -3.06 10.21 29.38
CA ALA A 123 -2.56 9.93 30.72
C ALA A 123 -3.65 10.35 31.74
N PRO A 124 -4.37 9.41 32.38
CA PRO A 124 -4.26 7.95 32.28
C PRO A 124 -4.81 7.38 30.97
N ALA A 125 -4.45 6.12 30.66
CA ALA A 125 -4.96 5.36 29.51
C ALA A 125 -6.50 5.29 29.49
N ARG A 126 -7.10 5.24 28.29
CA ARG A 126 -8.56 5.26 28.08
C ARG A 126 -8.99 4.19 27.09
N SER A 127 -10.18 3.62 27.29
CA SER A 127 -10.82 2.71 26.34
C SER A 127 -11.79 3.43 25.39
N VAL A 128 -12.37 4.56 25.81
CA VAL A 128 -13.24 5.38 24.95
C VAL A 128 -12.40 6.49 24.33
N ILE A 129 -12.35 6.50 23.01
CA ILE A 129 -11.58 7.46 22.22
C ILE A 129 -12.57 8.38 21.52
N THR A 130 -12.55 9.66 21.89
CA THR A 130 -13.43 10.72 21.36
C THR A 130 -12.67 11.62 20.37
N GLY A 131 -13.33 12.60 19.76
CA GLY A 131 -12.69 13.55 18.83
C GLY A 131 -12.42 12.95 17.45
N LEU A 132 -13.23 11.96 17.06
CA LEU A 132 -13.18 11.29 15.77
C LEU A 132 -14.26 11.81 14.81
N ASP A 133 -14.72 13.03 15.00
CA ASP A 133 -15.81 13.63 14.20
C ASP A 133 -15.50 13.61 12.69
N VAL A 134 -14.23 13.73 12.31
CA VAL A 134 -13.74 13.62 10.92
C VAL A 134 -13.94 12.23 10.28
N HIS A 135 -14.31 11.25 11.09
CA HIS A 135 -14.58 9.88 10.69
C HIS A 135 -16.02 9.44 10.95
N GLU A 136 -16.92 10.35 11.33
CA GLU A 136 -18.30 10.01 11.69
C GLU A 136 -18.98 9.19 10.58
N GLY A 137 -19.58 8.04 10.96
CA GLY A 137 -20.21 7.10 10.04
C GLY A 137 -19.25 6.28 9.16
N ALA A 138 -17.95 6.52 9.21
CA ALA A 138 -16.95 5.75 8.47
C ALA A 138 -16.49 4.51 9.25
N THR A 139 -15.90 3.56 8.52
CA THR A 139 -15.23 2.39 9.12
C THR A 139 -13.76 2.72 9.34
N VAL A 140 -13.30 2.58 10.58
CA VAL A 140 -11.93 2.90 10.98
C VAL A 140 -11.27 1.72 11.68
N TRP A 141 -9.95 1.76 11.70
CA TRP A 141 -9.10 0.88 12.50
C TRP A 141 -8.31 1.71 13.49
N ALA A 142 -7.97 1.11 14.63
CA ALA A 142 -7.17 1.74 15.66
C ALA A 142 -5.86 0.96 15.86
N LEU A 143 -4.75 1.68 15.97
CA LEU A 143 -3.48 1.17 16.47
C LEU A 143 -3.32 1.71 17.90
N ALA A 144 -3.58 0.86 18.88
CA ALA A 144 -3.62 1.18 20.30
C ALA A 144 -2.45 0.48 21.02
N ASP A 145 -1.47 1.25 21.50
CA ASP A 145 -0.25 0.75 22.15
C ASP A 145 0.46 -0.40 21.38
N GLY A 146 0.39 -0.36 20.05
CA GLY A 146 0.99 -1.36 19.15
C GLY A 146 0.05 -2.49 18.72
N TYR A 147 -1.14 -2.60 19.29
CA TYR A 147 -2.17 -3.56 18.86
C TYR A 147 -3.11 -2.93 17.84
N VAL A 148 -3.42 -3.68 16.78
CA VAL A 148 -4.41 -3.27 15.78
C VAL A 148 -5.77 -3.80 16.21
N GLU A 149 -6.73 -2.90 16.42
CA GLU A 149 -8.13 -3.21 16.70
C GLU A 149 -9.08 -2.65 15.63
N GLY A 150 -10.21 -3.34 15.46
CA GLY A 150 -11.25 -2.97 14.52
C GLY A 150 -11.73 -4.16 13.69
N PRO A 151 -12.52 -3.91 12.63
CA PRO A 151 -13.01 -2.59 12.22
C PRO A 151 -14.03 -2.01 13.24
N PHE A 152 -13.99 -0.69 13.44
CA PHE A 152 -15.00 0.06 14.20
C PHE A 152 -15.80 0.96 13.28
N THR A 153 -17.07 1.19 13.61
CA THR A 153 -17.85 2.28 13.01
C THR A 153 -17.87 3.44 14.00
N VAL A 154 -17.45 4.63 13.56
CA VAL A 154 -17.49 5.83 14.41
C VAL A 154 -18.92 6.30 14.54
N HIS A 155 -19.34 6.52 15.79
CA HIS A 155 -20.65 7.06 16.12
C HIS A 155 -20.51 8.10 17.22
N ALA A 156 -21.13 9.26 17.03
CA ALA A 156 -21.03 10.42 17.93
C ALA A 156 -19.57 10.83 18.21
N GLY A 157 -18.71 10.79 17.19
CA GLY A 157 -17.32 11.21 17.24
C GLY A 157 -16.43 10.32 18.11
N GLN A 158 -16.84 9.07 18.37
CA GLN A 158 -16.10 8.18 19.26
C GLN A 158 -16.09 6.70 18.83
N ILE A 159 -15.10 5.98 19.35
CA ILE A 159 -15.00 4.50 19.33
C ILE A 159 -14.69 3.99 20.73
N THR A 160 -14.98 2.71 20.99
CA THR A 160 -14.64 2.03 22.25
C THR A 160 -13.72 0.85 21.95
N LEU A 161 -12.48 0.92 22.46
CA LEU A 161 -11.46 -0.13 22.39
C LEU A 161 -11.76 -1.23 23.40
N SER A 162 -11.22 -2.43 23.16
CA SER A 162 -11.40 -3.57 24.07
C SER A 162 -10.60 -3.44 25.37
N PHE A 163 -9.55 -2.63 25.37
CA PHE A 163 -8.70 -2.31 26.52
C PHE A 163 -8.39 -0.80 26.58
N ALA A 164 -7.90 -0.34 27.74
CA ALA A 164 -7.49 1.06 27.90
C ALA A 164 -6.08 1.26 27.35
N ALA A 165 -5.92 2.21 26.42
CA ALA A 165 -4.66 2.49 25.75
C ALA A 165 -4.15 3.91 26.02
N ALA A 166 -2.82 4.09 26.00
CA ALA A 166 -2.16 5.37 26.22
C ALA A 166 -1.84 6.10 24.91
N SER A 167 -1.39 5.38 23.88
CA SER A 167 -1.10 5.92 22.54
C SER A 167 -2.04 5.29 21.52
N VAL A 168 -2.84 6.11 20.84
CA VAL A 168 -3.85 5.62 19.90
C VAL A 168 -3.75 6.39 18.59
N GLN A 169 -3.63 5.68 17.48
CA GLN A 169 -3.82 6.20 16.14
C GLN A 169 -5.10 5.62 15.57
N VAL A 170 -6.02 6.45 15.09
CA VAL A 170 -7.25 5.99 14.44
C VAL A 170 -7.27 6.51 13.02
N GLY A 171 -7.66 5.68 12.05
CA GLY A 171 -7.82 6.14 10.67
C GLY A 171 -8.52 5.11 9.79
N ARG A 172 -8.71 5.49 8.52
CA ARG A 172 -9.26 4.58 7.50
C ARG A 172 -8.15 3.69 6.96
N TRP A 173 -8.50 2.51 6.49
CA TRP A 173 -7.50 1.56 5.99
C TRP A 173 -7.93 0.94 4.67
N THR A 174 -6.99 0.93 3.72
CA THR A 174 -7.14 0.23 2.45
C THR A 174 -6.04 -0.81 2.34
N ALA A 175 -6.41 -2.06 2.06
CA ALA A 175 -5.44 -3.13 1.88
C ALA A 175 -4.57 -2.88 0.64
N LEU A 176 -3.25 -3.09 0.79
CA LEU A 176 -2.36 -3.21 -0.35
C LEU A 176 -2.82 -4.38 -1.25
N TYR A 177 -2.72 -4.22 -2.56
CA TYR A 177 -2.96 -5.31 -3.50
C TYR A 177 -1.85 -5.38 -4.55
N VAL A 178 -1.10 -6.48 -4.53
CA VAL A 178 -0.06 -6.76 -5.52
C VAL A 178 -0.36 -8.09 -6.20
N LYS A 179 -0.41 -8.08 -7.52
CA LYS A 179 -0.55 -9.29 -8.35
C LYS A 179 0.68 -9.42 -9.24
N THR A 180 1.34 -10.57 -9.19
CA THR A 180 2.55 -10.83 -9.97
C THR A 180 2.24 -10.98 -11.46
N LEU A 181 3.27 -10.87 -12.30
CA LEU A 181 3.16 -11.27 -13.71
C LEU A 181 2.87 -12.79 -13.81
N PRO A 182 2.21 -13.23 -14.89
CA PRO A 182 2.08 -14.65 -15.19
C PRO A 182 3.43 -15.34 -15.23
N LEU A 183 3.50 -16.58 -14.76
CA LEU A 183 4.71 -17.38 -14.89
C LEU A 183 5.00 -17.62 -16.38
N PRO A 184 6.27 -17.69 -16.80
CA PRO A 184 6.63 -18.03 -18.17
C PRO A 184 6.14 -19.44 -18.51
N SER A 185 5.64 -19.65 -19.74
CA SER A 185 5.12 -20.94 -20.25
C SER A 185 5.98 -21.51 -21.38
N GLU A 186 7.20 -21.02 -21.55
CA GLU A 186 8.08 -21.45 -22.64
C GLU A 186 8.72 -22.80 -22.31
N VAL A 187 8.31 -23.83 -23.06
CA VAL A 187 8.86 -25.19 -22.96
C VAL A 187 10.00 -25.38 -23.97
N ALA A 188 9.99 -24.62 -25.07
CA ALA A 188 11.03 -24.52 -26.10
C ALA A 188 10.79 -23.27 -26.97
N GLU A 189 11.75 -22.93 -27.86
CA GLU A 189 11.65 -21.79 -28.76
C GLU A 189 10.33 -21.83 -29.58
N ARG A 190 9.52 -20.77 -29.46
CA ARG A 190 8.25 -20.55 -30.19
C ARG A 190 7.11 -21.56 -29.96
N THR A 191 7.20 -22.47 -28.99
CA THR A 191 6.07 -23.36 -28.64
C THR A 191 5.51 -23.00 -27.26
N VAL A 192 4.40 -22.25 -27.24
CA VAL A 192 3.66 -21.94 -26.01
C VAL A 192 2.64 -23.05 -25.78
N LEU A 193 2.93 -23.94 -24.84
CA LEU A 193 1.95 -24.92 -24.39
C LEU A 193 1.23 -24.35 -23.16
N ARG A 194 -0.06 -24.03 -23.29
CA ARG A 194 -0.91 -23.65 -22.15
C ARG A 194 -1.21 -24.90 -21.32
N ARG A 195 -0.33 -25.22 -20.39
CA ARG A 195 -0.60 -26.20 -19.32
C ARG A 195 -1.04 -25.47 -18.06
N PRO A 196 -2.08 -25.96 -17.36
CA PRO A 196 -2.43 -25.45 -16.04
C PRO A 196 -1.23 -25.54 -15.12
N LYS A 197 -0.93 -24.44 -14.44
CA LYS A 197 0.15 -24.33 -13.47
C LYS A 197 -0.42 -24.39 -12.07
N ARG A 198 0.30 -25.03 -11.17
CA ARG A 198 0.01 -25.02 -9.74
C ARG A 198 1.17 -24.41 -9.00
N VAL A 199 0.97 -23.20 -8.50
CA VAL A 199 1.83 -22.60 -7.48
C VAL A 199 1.58 -23.34 -6.18
N HIS A 200 2.59 -24.05 -5.67
CA HIS A 200 2.46 -24.83 -4.43
C HIS A 200 3.09 -24.13 -3.23
N THR A 201 4.15 -23.35 -3.48
CA THR A 201 4.91 -22.64 -2.45
C THR A 201 5.28 -21.25 -2.93
N VAL A 202 5.13 -20.26 -2.05
CA VAL A 202 5.65 -18.91 -2.25
C VAL A 202 6.61 -18.61 -1.10
N ARG A 203 7.83 -18.19 -1.41
CA ARG A 203 8.76 -17.64 -0.42
C ARG A 203 8.73 -16.12 -0.50
N LEU A 204 8.50 -15.47 0.62
CA LEU A 204 8.54 -14.02 0.75
C LEU A 204 9.64 -13.64 1.73
N ASP A 205 10.55 -12.79 1.26
CA ASP A 205 11.58 -12.21 2.12
C ASP A 205 11.07 -10.92 2.75
N LEU A 206 10.53 -11.03 3.96
CA LEU A 206 9.84 -9.95 4.66
C LEU A 206 10.82 -9.02 5.37
N MET A 207 10.40 -7.76 5.52
CA MET A 207 11.11 -6.72 6.25
C MET A 207 10.08 -5.90 7.03
N GLY A 208 10.26 -5.76 8.34
CA GLY A 208 9.40 -4.95 9.21
C GLY A 208 7.91 -5.27 9.10
N THR A 209 7.54 -6.52 8.78
CA THR A 209 6.14 -6.86 8.44
C THR A 209 5.39 -7.41 9.64
N THR A 210 4.17 -6.91 9.86
CA THR A 210 3.27 -7.37 10.95
C THR A 210 1.99 -8.02 10.42
N SER A 211 1.60 -7.78 9.17
CA SER A 211 0.42 -8.40 8.55
C SER A 211 0.66 -8.67 7.07
N VAL A 212 0.39 -9.90 6.62
CA VAL A 212 0.45 -10.29 5.20
C VAL A 212 -0.53 -11.43 4.91
N ALA A 213 -1.18 -11.35 3.75
CA ALA A 213 -2.03 -12.40 3.21
C ALA A 213 -1.58 -12.74 1.79
N VAL A 214 -1.58 -14.04 1.46
CA VAL A 214 -1.11 -14.54 0.17
C VAL A 214 -2.14 -15.45 -0.46
N GLY A 215 -2.42 -15.23 -1.74
CA GLY A 215 -3.28 -16.05 -2.59
C GLY A 215 -2.54 -16.49 -3.84
N ALA A 216 -2.90 -17.65 -4.38
CA ALA A 216 -2.38 -18.15 -5.64
C ALA A 216 -3.42 -19.07 -6.30
N ASN A 217 -3.20 -19.45 -7.57
CA ASN A 217 -4.09 -20.35 -8.31
C ASN A 217 -5.55 -19.86 -8.38
N ASP A 218 -5.74 -18.55 -8.55
CA ASP A 218 -7.04 -17.86 -8.55
C ASP A 218 -7.89 -18.08 -7.29
N GLN A 219 -7.27 -18.52 -6.19
CA GLN A 219 -7.90 -18.61 -4.88
C GLN A 219 -7.81 -17.29 -4.13
N ARG A 220 -8.74 -17.09 -3.18
CA ARG A 220 -8.72 -15.93 -2.29
C ARG A 220 -7.45 -15.94 -1.43
N PRO A 221 -6.78 -14.78 -1.25
CA PRO A 221 -5.66 -14.68 -0.34
C PRO A 221 -6.06 -15.08 1.08
N ARG A 222 -5.19 -15.85 1.72
CA ARG A 222 -5.35 -16.22 3.13
C ARG A 222 -4.30 -15.51 3.97
N GLU A 223 -4.67 -15.15 5.19
CA GLU A 223 -3.74 -14.58 6.16
C GLU A 223 -2.63 -15.59 6.48
N VAL A 224 -1.40 -15.10 6.54
CA VAL A 224 -0.25 -15.89 6.94
C VAL A 224 0.05 -15.53 8.38
N ALA A 225 -0.05 -16.53 9.28
CA ALA A 225 0.31 -16.34 10.67
C ALA A 225 1.83 -16.05 10.77
N LEU A 226 2.15 -14.87 11.29
CA LEU A 226 3.52 -14.42 11.50
C LEU A 226 4.01 -14.66 12.93
N ALA A 227 3.07 -14.73 13.89
CA ALA A 227 3.36 -15.13 15.26
C ALA A 227 3.82 -16.58 15.34
N ARG A 228 4.82 -16.84 16.18
CA ARG A 228 5.44 -18.14 16.40
C ARG A 228 5.08 -18.71 17.75
N VAL A 229 5.24 -20.02 17.88
CA VAL A 229 5.13 -20.69 19.17
C VAL A 229 6.23 -20.17 20.09
N GLY A 230 5.83 -19.59 21.24
CA GLY A 230 6.73 -19.02 22.23
C GLY A 230 6.85 -17.50 22.19
N ASP A 231 6.23 -16.83 21.22
CA ASP A 231 6.12 -15.37 21.25
C ASP A 231 5.28 -14.91 22.45
N PRO A 232 5.61 -13.77 23.07
CA PRO A 232 4.84 -13.24 24.20
C PRO A 232 3.39 -12.96 23.79
N ILE A 233 2.45 -13.41 24.60
CA ILE A 233 1.01 -13.23 24.35
C ILE A 233 0.50 -11.88 24.89
N ASP A 234 1.27 -11.26 25.79
CA ASP A 234 0.97 -10.01 26.49
C ASP A 234 1.68 -8.80 25.89
N ALA A 235 2.37 -8.97 24.76
CA ALA A 235 3.03 -7.91 24.02
C ALA A 235 2.57 -7.87 22.54
N PRO A 236 2.59 -6.70 21.89
CA PRO A 236 2.35 -6.60 20.47
C PRO A 236 3.30 -7.49 19.68
N GLN A 237 2.82 -8.05 18.56
CA GLN A 237 3.63 -8.90 17.71
C GLN A 237 4.84 -8.12 17.17
N ALA A 238 6.04 -8.66 17.37
CA ALA A 238 7.25 -8.08 16.81
C ALA A 238 7.22 -8.13 15.26
N PRO A 239 7.74 -7.09 14.58
CA PRO A 239 7.86 -7.11 13.12
C PRO A 239 8.80 -8.22 12.63
N VAL A 240 8.35 -8.95 11.60
CA VAL A 240 9.10 -10.06 10.99
C VAL A 240 10.08 -9.55 9.93
N ASN A 241 11.32 -10.03 9.98
CA ASN A 241 12.45 -9.61 9.14
C ASN A 241 13.20 -10.81 8.54
N GLU A 242 12.49 -11.74 7.92
CA GLU A 242 13.06 -12.99 7.42
C GLU A 242 12.33 -13.51 6.19
N THR A 243 12.90 -14.54 5.57
CA THR A 243 12.22 -15.29 4.52
C THR A 243 11.29 -16.34 5.10
N ILE A 244 10.00 -16.19 4.83
CA ILE A 244 8.97 -17.17 5.18
C ILE A 244 8.59 -18.02 3.97
N ALA A 245 8.31 -19.31 4.20
CA ALA A 245 7.83 -20.23 3.17
C ALA A 245 6.34 -20.53 3.37
N ILE A 246 5.52 -20.05 2.44
CA ILE A 246 4.07 -20.21 2.45
C ILE A 246 3.74 -21.40 1.55
N THR A 247 3.47 -22.55 2.16
CA THR A 247 3.19 -23.82 1.48
C THR A 247 1.71 -24.17 1.55
N GLY A 248 1.25 -25.18 0.80
CA GLY A 248 -0.15 -25.62 0.87
C GLY A 248 -1.10 -24.66 0.14
N LEU A 249 -0.59 -24.01 -0.90
CA LEU A 249 -1.40 -23.32 -1.90
C LEU A 249 -1.98 -24.39 -2.84
N THR A 250 -3.30 -24.51 -2.86
CA THR A 250 -4.02 -25.54 -3.61
C THR A 250 -4.61 -24.98 -4.89
N GLY A 251 -5.10 -25.86 -5.77
CA GLY A 251 -5.69 -25.48 -7.06
C GLY A 251 -4.69 -25.41 -8.21
N PHE A 252 -5.22 -25.05 -9.38
CA PHE A 252 -4.48 -24.83 -10.61
C PHE A 252 -5.00 -23.55 -11.26
N SER A 253 -4.14 -22.87 -11.99
CA SER A 253 -4.49 -21.69 -12.80
C SER A 253 -3.68 -21.71 -14.09
N ASP A 254 -4.21 -21.09 -15.13
CA ASP A 254 -3.50 -21.04 -16.42
C ASP A 254 -2.24 -20.15 -16.36
N THR A 255 -2.25 -19.14 -15.49
CA THR A 255 -1.19 -18.11 -15.41
C THR A 255 -0.19 -18.36 -14.29
N GLY A 256 -0.57 -19.04 -13.21
CA GLY A 256 0.28 -19.25 -12.04
C GLY A 256 0.62 -17.96 -11.28
N GLN A 257 -0.28 -16.97 -11.28
CA GLN A 257 -0.05 -15.69 -10.60
C GLN A 257 -0.23 -15.81 -9.08
N VAL A 258 0.52 -14.99 -8.35
CA VAL A 258 0.42 -14.83 -6.90
C VAL A 258 -0.12 -13.45 -6.58
N VAL A 259 -0.98 -13.39 -5.56
CA VAL A 259 -1.53 -12.16 -5.00
C VAL A 259 -0.99 -12.00 -3.59
N ILE A 260 -0.43 -10.84 -3.29
CA ILE A 260 -0.04 -10.41 -1.94
C ILE A 260 -0.96 -9.27 -1.55
N THR A 261 -1.57 -9.38 -0.37
CA THR A 261 -2.48 -8.38 0.18
C THR A 261 -2.46 -8.47 1.71
N GLN A 262 -3.47 -7.91 2.37
CA GLN A 262 -3.66 -7.96 3.81
C GLN A 262 -5.14 -8.15 4.13
N THR A 263 -5.44 -8.91 5.18
CA THR A 263 -6.81 -9.08 5.73
C THR A 263 -7.10 -8.09 6.85
N LYS A 264 -6.05 -7.62 7.52
CA LYS A 264 -6.08 -6.65 8.61
C LYS A 264 -4.91 -5.67 8.46
N PRO A 265 -5.03 -4.44 9.01
CA PRO A 265 -3.95 -3.47 8.96
C PRO A 265 -2.67 -4.00 9.62
N GLY A 266 -1.55 -3.55 9.08
CA GLY A 266 -0.22 -3.82 9.60
C GLY A 266 0.84 -3.31 8.65
N ALA A 267 2.06 -3.14 9.15
CA ALA A 267 3.19 -2.82 8.32
C ALA A 267 3.46 -4.00 7.37
N ILE A 268 3.77 -3.69 6.11
CA ILE A 268 4.13 -4.69 5.11
C ILE A 268 5.24 -4.15 4.22
N ALA A 269 6.34 -4.88 4.15
CA ALA A 269 7.41 -4.65 3.18
C ALA A 269 8.14 -5.97 2.92
N TRP A 270 8.57 -6.18 1.68
CA TRP A 270 9.36 -7.35 1.31
C TRP A 270 10.46 -6.95 0.34
N ARG A 271 11.56 -7.70 0.37
CA ARG A 271 12.73 -7.50 -0.50
C ARG A 271 12.66 -8.36 -1.75
N GLY A 272 12.02 -9.52 -1.66
CA GLY A 272 11.96 -10.48 -2.76
C GLY A 272 10.79 -11.46 -2.63
N ILE A 273 10.42 -12.02 -3.78
CA ILE A 273 9.44 -13.09 -3.90
C ILE A 273 10.02 -14.20 -4.78
N THR A 274 9.91 -15.44 -4.32
CA THR A 274 10.20 -16.64 -5.10
C THR A 274 8.96 -17.49 -5.20
N ILE A 275 8.51 -17.76 -6.43
CA ILE A 275 7.31 -18.56 -6.71
C ILE A 275 7.76 -19.94 -7.16
N GLU A 276 7.38 -20.98 -6.43
CA GLU A 276 7.58 -22.36 -6.85
C GLU A 276 6.27 -22.95 -7.37
N ALA A 277 6.30 -23.37 -8.63
CA ALA A 277 5.15 -23.89 -9.32
C ALA A 277 5.49 -25.17 -10.09
N ARG A 278 4.49 -26.03 -10.23
CA ARG A 278 4.51 -27.19 -11.11
C ARG A 278 3.67 -26.88 -12.34
N THR A 279 4.26 -27.06 -13.52
CA THR A 279 3.61 -27.00 -14.85
C THR A 279 3.13 -28.36 -15.32
#